data_AF-A0A976PW35-F1
#
_entry.id   AF-A0A976PW35-F1
#
_cell.length_a   1.000
_cell.length_b   1.000
_cell.length_c   1.000
_cell.angle_alpha   90.00
_cell.angle_beta   90.00
_cell.angle_gamma   90.00
#
_symmetry.space_group_name_H-M   'P 1'
#
loop_
_entity.id
_entity.type
_entity.pdbx_description
1 polymer ?
#
loop_
_entity_poly.entity_id
_entity_poly.type
_entity_poly.pdbx_seq_one_letter_code
_entity_poly.pdbx_strand_id
1 'polypeptide(L)'
;MTYEEFRQRSSFDKGELIAFSHGTLIEDAPEGFPSCMPTPPMLMIDRIIDIRRDKTRGTIIAERDVALDDWFFQCHFKGDPVQPGCLGLDGVWQLLGFFCAWSGATGSGRALACQDLVFEGQIRPRNRLVRYEVDVRRFTRLPDSGASIAIGDAGLLVDGEQIYTIKGARVGIFHDIDYPDYPNPSERSLGGLMERS
;
A
#
# COMPACT_ATOMS: atom_id res chain seq x y z
N MET A 1 -6.83 -17.30 7.03
CA MET A 1 -8.16 -16.75 7.39
C MET A 1 -9.08 -16.82 6.17
N THR A 2 -10.39 -16.80 6.38
CA THR A 2 -11.35 -16.75 5.26
C THR A 2 -11.42 -15.34 4.64
N TYR A 3 -11.88 -15.24 3.40
CA TYR A 3 -12.09 -13.97 2.72
C TYR A 3 -13.16 -13.11 3.40
N GLU A 4 -14.20 -13.74 3.96
CA GLU A 4 -15.21 -13.03 4.74
C GLU A 4 -14.60 -12.42 6.01
N GLU A 5 -13.82 -13.19 6.77
CA GLU A 5 -13.10 -12.71 7.95
C GLU A 5 -12.17 -11.55 7.58
N PHE A 6 -11.34 -11.72 6.55
CA PHE A 6 -10.45 -10.66 6.06
C PHE A 6 -11.17 -9.33 5.86
N ARG A 7 -12.36 -9.35 5.23
CA ARG A 7 -13.16 -8.15 4.96
C ARG A 7 -13.86 -7.55 6.17
N GLN A 8 -14.03 -8.30 7.25
CA GLN A 8 -14.66 -7.83 8.49
C GLN A 8 -13.65 -7.35 9.53
N ARG A 9 -12.37 -7.71 9.39
CA ARG A 9 -11.29 -7.28 10.28
C ARG A 9 -11.07 -5.76 10.19
N SER A 10 -10.80 -5.15 11.34
CA SER A 10 -10.48 -3.72 11.46
C SER A 10 -9.01 -3.45 11.77
N SER A 11 -8.18 -4.49 11.89
CA SER A 11 -6.76 -4.39 12.21
C SER A 11 -6.00 -5.62 11.70
N PHE A 12 -4.72 -5.45 11.38
CA PHE A 12 -3.83 -6.50 10.90
C PHE A 12 -2.43 -6.34 11.48
N ASP A 13 -1.85 -7.43 11.99
CA ASP A 13 -0.49 -7.44 12.53
C ASP A 13 0.58 -7.70 11.46
N LYS A 14 1.86 -7.67 11.88
CA LYS A 14 3.01 -7.85 10.98
C LYS A 14 3.03 -9.20 10.29
N GLY A 15 2.67 -10.27 11.00
CA GLY A 15 2.63 -11.61 10.41
C GLY A 15 1.54 -11.69 9.34
N GLU A 16 0.38 -11.10 9.60
CA GLU A 16 -0.74 -11.03 8.65
C GLU A 16 -0.38 -10.20 7.41
N LEU A 17 0.28 -9.05 7.56
CA LEU A 17 0.69 -8.22 6.42
C LEU A 17 1.78 -8.89 5.57
N ILE A 18 2.71 -9.62 6.21
CA ILE A 18 3.69 -10.44 5.49
C ILE A 18 2.97 -11.56 4.72
N ALA A 19 2.04 -12.28 5.35
CA ALA A 19 1.25 -13.32 4.68
C ALA A 19 0.43 -12.74 3.51
N PHE A 20 -0.13 -11.54 3.65
CA PHE A 20 -0.83 -10.85 2.56
C PHE A 20 0.12 -10.49 1.41
N SER A 21 1.35 -10.06 1.71
CA SER A 21 2.37 -9.78 0.68
C SER A 21 2.79 -11.01 -0.11
N HIS A 22 2.70 -12.20 0.49
CA HIS A 22 2.97 -13.48 -0.16
C HIS A 22 1.73 -14.16 -0.74
N GLY A 23 0.55 -13.54 -0.65
CA GLY A 23 -0.71 -14.13 -1.14
C GLY A 23 -1.20 -15.34 -0.34
N THR A 24 -0.76 -15.50 0.91
CA THR A 24 -1.07 -16.68 1.75
C THR A 24 -1.98 -16.38 2.94
N LEU A 25 -2.36 -15.12 3.15
CA LEU A 25 -3.24 -14.73 4.27
C LEU A 25 -4.65 -15.31 4.15
N ILE A 26 -5.19 -15.33 2.93
CA ILE A 26 -6.58 -15.66 2.63
C ILE A 26 -6.64 -17.04 1.99
N GLU A 27 -7.29 -18.00 2.66
CA GLU A 27 -7.28 -19.41 2.26
C GLU A 27 -8.24 -19.71 1.10
N ASP A 28 -9.37 -19.02 1.08
CA ASP A 28 -10.46 -19.15 0.10
C ASP A 28 -10.60 -17.86 -0.73
N ALA A 29 -9.46 -17.31 -1.16
CA ALA A 29 -9.44 -16.10 -1.98
C ALA A 29 -10.32 -16.25 -3.22
N PRO A 30 -11.17 -15.25 -3.55
CA PRO A 30 -12.07 -15.34 -4.69
C PRO A 30 -11.29 -15.37 -6.00
N GLU A 31 -11.95 -15.85 -7.06
CA GLU A 31 -11.38 -15.84 -8.41
C GLU A 31 -10.93 -14.41 -8.81
N GLY A 32 -9.76 -14.31 -9.44
CA GLY A 32 -9.20 -13.04 -9.86
C GLY A 32 -8.67 -12.16 -8.73
N PHE A 33 -8.29 -12.73 -7.58
CA PHE A 33 -7.69 -12.00 -6.45
C PHE A 33 -6.16 -12.20 -6.32
N PRO A 34 -5.32 -11.64 -7.24
CA PRO A 34 -3.87 -11.61 -7.06
C PRO A 34 -3.41 -10.40 -6.20
N SER A 35 -4.34 -9.71 -5.52
CA SER A 35 -4.02 -8.52 -4.74
C SER A 35 -3.07 -8.86 -3.58
N CYS A 36 -1.90 -8.23 -3.58
CA CYS A 36 -0.90 -8.32 -2.53
C CYS A 36 -0.31 -6.95 -2.23
N MET A 37 0.37 -6.84 -1.08
CA MET A 37 1.32 -5.76 -0.83
C MET A 37 2.71 -6.19 -1.31
N PRO A 38 3.65 -5.25 -1.52
CA PRO A 38 5.06 -5.60 -1.73
C PRO A 38 5.59 -6.45 -0.58
N THR A 39 6.49 -7.38 -0.88
CA THR A 39 7.22 -8.14 0.14
C THR A 39 8.39 -7.30 0.68
N PRO A 40 8.95 -7.62 1.87
CA PRO A 40 10.21 -7.05 2.31
C PRO A 40 11.32 -7.25 1.26
N PRO A 41 12.19 -6.26 1.04
CA PRO A 41 12.37 -5.05 1.85
C PRO A 41 11.51 -3.84 1.44
N MET A 42 10.58 -4.00 0.49
CA MET A 42 9.70 -2.93 0.00
C MET A 42 8.41 -2.75 0.81
N LEU A 43 8.03 -3.70 1.65
CA LEU A 43 6.87 -3.58 2.55
C LEU A 43 7.11 -2.44 3.56
N MET A 44 6.34 -1.35 3.48
CA MET A 44 6.52 -0.15 4.30
C MET A 44 5.56 -0.07 5.48
N ILE A 45 4.86 -1.16 5.80
CA ILE A 45 3.84 -1.22 6.86
C ILE A 45 4.09 -2.47 7.71
N ASP A 46 4.24 -2.28 9.02
CA ASP A 46 4.32 -3.40 9.97
C ASP A 46 2.95 -3.79 10.52
N ARG A 47 2.01 -2.84 10.64
CA ARG A 47 0.68 -3.13 11.18
C ARG A 47 -0.35 -2.12 10.71
N ILE A 48 -1.57 -2.58 10.48
CA ILE A 48 -2.76 -1.73 10.33
C ILE A 48 -3.50 -1.79 11.66
N ILE A 49 -3.62 -0.65 12.35
CA ILE A 49 -4.26 -0.61 13.67
C ILE A 49 -5.74 -0.27 13.61
N ASP A 50 -6.17 0.38 12.52
CA ASP A 50 -7.57 0.71 12.25
C ASP A 50 -7.81 0.78 10.74
N ILE A 51 -8.83 0.09 10.26
CA ILE A 51 -9.36 0.24 8.90
C ILE A 51 -10.88 0.24 8.95
N ARG A 52 -11.50 1.22 8.29
CA ARG A 52 -12.95 1.42 8.28
C ARG A 52 -13.42 1.92 6.94
N ARG A 53 -14.65 1.57 6.56
CA ARG A 53 -15.29 2.07 5.36
C ARG A 53 -16.75 2.40 5.60
N ASP A 54 -17.16 3.55 5.08
CA ASP A 54 -18.54 3.96 4.92
C ASP A 54 -18.82 4.25 3.44
N LYS A 55 -19.57 3.36 2.80
CA LYS A 55 -19.93 3.41 1.37
C LYS A 55 -18.71 3.54 0.46
N THR A 56 -18.39 4.76 0.03
CA THR A 56 -17.28 5.07 -0.88
C THR A 56 -16.12 5.76 -0.16
N ARG A 57 -16.24 6.04 1.14
CA ARG A 57 -15.20 6.68 1.95
C ARG A 57 -14.68 5.73 3.00
N GLY A 58 -13.56 6.07 3.62
CA GLY A 58 -12.99 5.26 4.69
C GLY A 58 -11.73 5.85 5.27
N THR A 59 -11.21 5.21 6.30
CA THR A 59 -9.94 5.57 6.92
C THR A 59 -9.08 4.33 7.05
N ILE A 60 -7.76 4.50 6.95
CA ILE A 60 -6.80 3.45 7.28
C ILE A 60 -5.63 4.09 8.03
N ILE A 61 -5.34 3.54 9.20
CA ILE A 61 -4.28 3.97 10.09
C ILE A 61 -3.32 2.82 10.26
N ALA A 62 -2.05 3.07 10.00
CA ALA A 62 -1.03 2.04 10.00
C ALA A 62 0.29 2.55 10.59
N GLU A 63 1.14 1.62 10.99
CA GLU A 63 2.40 1.93 11.66
C GLU A 63 3.52 1.05 11.13
N ARG A 64 4.73 1.60 11.21
CA ARG A 64 5.98 0.92 10.93
C ARG A 64 7.00 1.31 11.99
N ASP A 65 7.63 0.32 12.61
CA ASP A 65 8.72 0.58 13.54
C ASP A 65 9.96 1.01 12.75
N VAL A 66 10.71 1.96 13.30
CA VAL A 66 12.00 2.40 12.72
C VAL A 66 13.11 1.61 13.39
N ALA A 67 13.89 0.88 12.59
CA ALA A 67 15.02 0.11 13.07
C ALA A 67 16.34 0.78 12.65
N LEU A 68 17.34 0.75 13.53
CA LEU A 68 18.67 1.33 13.25
C LEU A 68 19.32 0.71 12.00
N ASP A 69 19.01 -0.55 11.74
CA ASP A 69 19.53 -1.40 10.68
C ASP A 69 18.59 -1.53 9.48
N ASP A 70 17.55 -0.68 9.39
CA ASP A 70 16.73 -0.59 8.18
C ASP A 70 17.62 -0.40 6.94
N TRP A 71 17.38 -1.24 5.93
CA TRP A 71 18.26 -1.39 4.77
C TRP A 71 18.57 -0.06 4.07
N PHE A 72 17.59 0.84 4.01
CA PHE A 72 17.74 2.12 3.33
C PHE A 72 18.67 3.08 4.08
N PHE A 73 18.83 2.99 5.41
CA PHE A 73 19.79 3.82 6.13
C PHE A 73 21.24 3.46 5.78
N GLN A 74 21.49 2.25 5.27
CA GLN A 74 22.82 1.79 4.87
C GLN A 74 23.22 2.34 3.50
N CYS A 75 22.28 2.84 2.70
CA CYS A 75 22.53 3.32 1.35
C CYS A 75 22.01 4.74 1.05
N HIS A 76 21.21 5.34 1.94
CA HIS A 76 20.57 6.64 1.74
C HIS A 76 20.66 7.51 3.00
N PHE A 77 21.68 8.35 3.15
CA PHE A 77 22.94 8.39 2.41
C PHE A 77 24.11 7.97 3.32
N LYS A 78 25.24 7.60 2.72
CA LYS A 78 26.44 7.31 3.50
C LYS A 78 26.90 8.56 4.26
N GLY A 79 26.90 8.50 5.59
CA GLY A 79 27.25 9.62 6.47
C GLY A 79 26.10 10.56 6.81
N ASP A 80 24.92 10.38 6.18
CA ASP A 80 23.71 11.15 6.45
C ASP A 80 22.46 10.24 6.30
N PRO A 81 22.28 9.24 7.20
CA PRO A 81 21.25 8.23 7.04
C PRO A 81 19.85 8.82 7.26
N VAL A 82 18.98 8.70 6.26
CA VAL A 82 17.60 9.23 6.26
C VAL A 82 16.71 8.33 5.41
N GLN A 83 15.51 8.01 5.88
CA GLN A 83 14.57 7.22 5.09
C GLN A 83 14.24 8.00 3.80
N PRO A 84 14.31 7.37 2.62
CA PRO A 84 13.85 8.00 1.39
C PRO A 84 12.36 8.40 1.51
N GLY A 85 12.06 9.68 1.29
CA GLY A 85 10.67 10.18 1.36
C GLY A 85 9.72 9.47 0.38
N CYS A 86 10.24 8.97 -0.74
CA CYS A 86 9.47 8.17 -1.69
C CYS A 86 8.94 6.85 -1.10
N LEU A 87 9.64 6.23 -0.13
CA LEU A 87 9.14 5.04 0.57
C LEU A 87 7.99 5.37 1.52
N GLY A 88 8.02 6.58 2.12
CA GLY A 88 6.89 7.10 2.88
C GLY A 88 5.66 7.30 2.00
N LEU A 89 5.83 7.86 0.81
CA LEU A 89 4.76 7.98 -0.18
C LEU A 89 4.25 6.61 -0.66
N ASP A 90 5.16 5.67 -0.92
CA ASP A 90 4.79 4.32 -1.36
C ASP A 90 3.95 3.59 -0.31
N GLY A 91 4.26 3.75 0.98
CA GLY A 91 3.41 3.23 2.07
C GLY A 91 1.96 3.70 2.00
N VAL A 92 1.70 4.96 1.57
CA VAL A 92 0.33 5.45 1.35
C VAL A 92 -0.35 4.71 0.20
N TRP A 93 0.36 4.45 -0.91
CA TRP A 93 -0.19 3.65 -2.00
C TRP A 93 -0.40 2.18 -1.63
N GLN A 94 0.50 1.58 -0.85
CA GLN A 94 0.31 0.21 -0.32
C GLN A 94 -0.99 0.13 0.50
N LEU A 95 -1.24 1.10 1.38
CA LEU A 95 -2.45 1.17 2.20
C LEU A 95 -3.72 1.39 1.37
N LEU A 96 -3.68 2.25 0.34
CA LEU A 96 -4.82 2.44 -0.57
C LEU A 96 -5.12 1.16 -1.39
N GLY A 97 -4.09 0.46 -1.84
CA GLY A 97 -4.23 -0.84 -2.52
C GLY A 97 -4.83 -1.91 -1.60
N PHE A 98 -4.30 -2.00 -0.37
CA PHE A 98 -4.86 -2.87 0.67
C PHE A 98 -6.33 -2.53 0.95
N PHE A 99 -6.67 -1.24 1.08
CA PHE A 99 -8.04 -0.78 1.29
C PHE A 99 -8.97 -1.22 0.16
N CYS A 100 -8.53 -1.17 -1.10
CA CYS A 100 -9.31 -1.68 -2.23
C CYS A 100 -9.58 -3.18 -2.11
N ALA A 101 -8.54 -3.98 -1.84
CA ALA A 101 -8.63 -5.43 -1.69
C ALA A 101 -9.56 -5.81 -0.53
N TRP A 102 -9.38 -5.19 0.63
CA TRP A 102 -10.25 -5.31 1.81
C TRP A 102 -11.70 -4.86 1.54
N SER A 103 -11.88 -3.85 0.68
CA SER A 103 -13.18 -3.40 0.18
C SER A 103 -13.81 -4.34 -0.86
N GLY A 104 -13.14 -5.45 -1.15
CA GLY A 104 -13.57 -6.54 -2.02
C GLY A 104 -13.28 -6.32 -3.50
N ALA A 105 -12.32 -5.47 -3.84
CA ALA A 105 -11.81 -5.37 -5.20
C ALA A 105 -10.91 -6.58 -5.52
N THR A 106 -10.96 -7.02 -6.76
CA THR A 106 -10.22 -8.16 -7.31
C THR A 106 -9.32 -7.64 -8.43
N GLY A 107 -8.12 -8.22 -8.58
CA GLY A 107 -7.12 -7.81 -9.55
C GLY A 107 -5.80 -7.40 -8.90
N SER A 108 -4.91 -6.83 -9.71
CA SER A 108 -3.56 -6.39 -9.33
C SER A 108 -3.49 -4.88 -9.09
N GLY A 109 -2.84 -4.49 -8.00
CA GLY A 109 -2.68 -3.09 -7.62
C GLY A 109 -1.60 -2.36 -8.42
N ARG A 110 -1.88 -1.11 -8.84
CA ARG A 110 -0.90 -0.17 -9.41
C ARG A 110 -1.14 1.22 -8.84
N ALA A 111 -0.06 1.83 -8.32
CA ALA A 111 -0.05 3.25 -8.02
C ALA A 111 -0.22 4.06 -9.32
N LEU A 112 -1.08 5.07 -9.29
CA LEU A 112 -1.41 5.86 -10.49
C LEU A 112 -0.80 7.26 -10.43
N ALA A 113 -0.98 7.95 -9.30
CA ALA A 113 -0.52 9.33 -9.11
C ALA A 113 -0.64 9.76 -7.64
N CYS A 114 -0.04 10.90 -7.33
CA CYS A 114 -0.50 11.81 -6.27
C CYS A 114 -0.71 13.21 -6.90
N GLN A 115 -1.54 14.06 -6.27
CA GLN A 115 -1.73 15.44 -6.73
C GLN A 115 -0.66 16.35 -6.16
N ASP A 116 -0.54 16.38 -4.83
CA ASP A 116 0.47 17.16 -4.13
C ASP A 116 1.18 16.30 -3.08
N LEU A 117 2.44 16.62 -2.86
CA LEU A 117 3.31 16.00 -1.86
C LEU A 117 4.20 17.08 -1.27
N VAL A 118 4.14 17.23 0.05
CA VAL A 118 5.00 18.15 0.80
C VAL A 118 5.82 17.35 1.81
N PHE A 119 7.13 17.57 1.80
CA PHE A 119 8.06 17.05 2.80
C PHE A 119 8.49 18.19 3.73
N GLU A 120 8.08 18.13 5.00
CA GLU A 120 8.35 19.14 6.03
C GLU A 120 9.25 18.61 7.14
N GLY A 121 9.62 17.33 7.08
CA GLY A 121 10.53 16.69 8.01
C GLY A 121 11.18 15.44 7.46
N GLN A 122 11.79 14.65 8.34
CA GLN A 122 12.65 13.52 7.98
C GLN A 122 12.56 12.40 9.01
N ILE A 123 12.81 11.16 8.57
CA ILE A 123 12.88 9.98 9.45
C ILE A 123 14.34 9.54 9.51
N ARG A 124 14.90 9.48 10.72
CA ARG A 124 16.30 9.17 11.02
C ARG A 124 16.41 7.88 11.85
N PRO A 125 17.59 7.25 11.93
CA PRO A 125 17.74 5.94 12.58
C PRO A 125 17.39 5.88 14.07
N ARG A 126 17.28 7.03 14.76
CA ARG A 126 16.92 7.11 16.18
C ARG A 126 15.44 7.40 16.42
N ASN A 127 14.67 7.70 15.37
CA ASN A 127 13.23 7.71 15.47
C ASN A 127 12.73 6.30 15.79
N ARG A 128 11.50 6.19 16.30
CA ARG A 128 10.97 4.90 16.79
C ARG A 128 9.80 4.40 15.96
N LEU A 129 8.92 5.30 15.55
CA LEU A 129 7.64 4.93 14.95
C LEU A 129 7.29 5.89 13.82
N VAL A 130 7.00 5.33 12.64
CA VAL A 130 6.31 6.02 11.56
C VAL A 130 4.84 5.63 11.61
N ARG A 131 3.96 6.63 11.56
CA ARG A 131 2.52 6.45 11.54
C ARG A 131 1.93 7.06 10.27
N TYR A 132 1.09 6.28 9.61
CA TYR A 132 0.36 6.64 8.41
C TYR A 132 -1.09 6.88 8.80
N GLU A 133 -1.63 8.05 8.45
CA GLU A 133 -3.04 8.37 8.60
C GLU A 133 -3.62 8.72 7.24
N VAL A 134 -4.40 7.81 6.66
CA VAL A 134 -4.95 7.95 5.31
C VAL A 134 -6.47 8.11 5.37
N ASP A 135 -6.97 9.20 4.81
CA ASP A 135 -8.38 9.46 4.56
C ASP A 135 -8.72 9.06 3.11
N VAL A 136 -9.48 7.99 2.95
CA VAL A 136 -9.97 7.52 1.66
C VAL A 136 -11.18 8.35 1.26
N ARG A 137 -10.92 9.37 0.42
CA ARG A 137 -11.95 10.30 -0.07
C ARG A 137 -12.96 9.63 -1.01
N ARG A 138 -12.51 8.65 -1.80
CA ARG A 138 -13.37 7.93 -2.74
C ARG A 138 -12.80 6.57 -3.15
N PHE A 139 -13.61 5.53 -2.99
CA PHE A 139 -13.46 4.21 -3.60
C PHE A 139 -14.57 4.02 -4.65
N THR A 140 -14.19 3.66 -5.86
CA THR A 140 -15.09 3.47 -7.01
C THR A 140 -14.79 2.15 -7.69
N ARG A 141 -15.83 1.39 -8.05
CA ARG A 141 -15.74 0.27 -8.98
C ARG A 141 -16.18 0.73 -10.36
N LEU A 142 -15.45 0.36 -11.40
CA LEU A 142 -15.74 0.67 -12.79
C LEU A 142 -16.40 -0.57 -13.42
N PRO A 143 -17.72 -0.54 -13.70
CA PRO A 143 -18.43 -1.72 -14.16
C PRO A 143 -17.92 -2.24 -15.51
N ASP A 144 -17.58 -1.34 -16.43
CA ASP A 144 -17.23 -1.68 -17.81
C ASP A 144 -15.89 -2.41 -17.91
N SER A 145 -14.92 -2.09 -17.03
CA SER A 145 -13.58 -2.69 -17.03
C SER A 145 -13.31 -3.65 -15.87
N GLY A 146 -14.24 -3.75 -14.91
CA GLY A 146 -14.04 -4.47 -13.64
C GLY A 146 -13.05 -3.82 -12.67
N ALA A 147 -12.31 -2.78 -13.11
CA ALA A 147 -11.29 -2.13 -12.31
C ALA A 147 -11.87 -1.38 -11.10
N SER A 148 -11.07 -1.21 -10.06
CA SER A 148 -11.43 -0.41 -8.88
C SER A 148 -10.40 0.67 -8.62
N ILE A 149 -10.81 1.85 -8.16
CA ILE A 149 -9.91 2.97 -7.88
C ILE A 149 -10.19 3.51 -6.47
N ALA A 150 -9.14 3.67 -5.68
CA ALA A 150 -9.17 4.45 -4.44
C ALA A 150 -8.37 5.75 -4.59
N ILE A 151 -8.93 6.83 -4.06
CA ILE A 151 -8.31 8.14 -3.97
C ILE A 151 -8.34 8.60 -2.52
N GLY A 152 -7.19 9.00 -1.98
CA GLY A 152 -7.08 9.45 -0.61
C GLY A 152 -6.08 10.58 -0.41
N ASP A 153 -6.21 11.24 0.74
CA ASP A 153 -5.23 12.17 1.30
C ASP A 153 -4.57 11.48 2.49
N ALA A 154 -3.33 11.85 2.82
CA ALA A 154 -2.64 11.25 3.95
C ALA A 154 -1.71 12.22 4.68
N GLY A 155 -1.56 12.01 5.97
CA GLY A 155 -0.47 12.53 6.79
C GLY A 155 0.46 11.39 7.19
N LEU A 156 1.78 11.64 7.13
CA LEU A 156 2.77 10.77 7.78
C LEU A 156 3.36 11.49 8.97
N LEU A 157 3.39 10.79 10.09
CA LEU A 157 3.99 11.25 11.33
C LEU A 157 5.19 10.39 11.68
N VAL A 158 6.22 11.00 12.27
CA VAL A 158 7.31 10.29 12.93
C VAL A 158 7.33 10.67 14.40
N ASP A 159 7.26 9.68 15.28
CA ASP A 159 7.20 9.87 16.74
C ASP A 159 6.13 10.90 17.20
N GLY A 160 5.03 11.01 16.46
CA GLY A 160 3.91 11.93 16.74
C GLY A 160 3.99 13.30 16.06
N GLU A 161 5.05 13.61 15.33
CA GLU A 161 5.20 14.86 14.57
C GLU A 161 4.88 14.62 13.09
N GLN A 162 3.93 15.38 12.52
CA GLN A 162 3.61 15.29 11.10
C GLN A 162 4.74 15.86 10.25
N ILE A 163 5.25 15.03 9.34
CA ILE A 163 6.39 15.36 8.48
C ILE A 163 6.03 15.37 7.01
N TYR A 164 5.04 14.59 6.56
CA TYR A 164 4.59 14.59 5.18
C TYR A 164 3.10 14.88 5.07
N THR A 165 2.74 15.62 4.03
CA THR A 165 1.35 15.87 3.64
C THR A 165 1.17 15.41 2.19
N ILE A 166 0.27 14.45 1.96
CA ILE A 166 -0.03 13.88 0.65
C ILE A 166 -1.48 14.17 0.28
N LYS A 167 -1.71 14.71 -0.92
CA LYS A 167 -3.05 14.97 -1.45
C LYS A 167 -3.31 14.18 -2.72
N GLY A 168 -4.51 13.62 -2.81
CA GLY A 168 -4.99 12.94 -4.00
C GLY A 168 -4.09 11.81 -4.50
N ALA A 169 -3.53 11.02 -3.57
CA ALA A 169 -2.90 9.74 -3.88
C ALA A 169 -3.95 8.79 -4.48
N ARG A 170 -3.59 8.07 -5.55
CA ARG A 170 -4.49 7.21 -6.31
C ARG A 170 -3.88 5.85 -6.56
N VAL A 171 -4.67 4.81 -6.33
CA VAL A 171 -4.34 3.43 -6.66
C VAL A 171 -5.49 2.82 -7.43
N GLY A 172 -5.17 2.08 -8.48
CA GLY A 172 -6.11 1.24 -9.20
C GLY A 172 -5.84 -0.25 -8.95
N ILE A 173 -6.89 -1.05 -8.90
CA ILE A 173 -6.86 -2.51 -8.97
C ILE A 173 -7.40 -2.90 -10.34
N PHE A 174 -6.61 -3.63 -11.11
CA PHE A 174 -6.89 -3.97 -12.51
C PHE A 174 -6.79 -5.47 -12.75
N HIS A 175 -7.65 -5.99 -13.61
CA HIS A 175 -7.59 -7.38 -14.07
C HIS A 175 -6.54 -7.53 -15.16
N ASP A 176 -5.98 -8.75 -15.28
CA ASP A 176 -5.15 -9.16 -16.40
C ASP A 176 -3.96 -8.23 -16.69
N ILE A 177 -3.26 -7.76 -15.65
CA ILE A 177 -2.02 -6.97 -15.77
C ILE A 177 -0.86 -7.54 -14.93
N ASP A 178 -1.08 -8.68 -14.29
CA ASP A 178 -0.08 -9.44 -13.56
C ASP A 178 0.83 -10.24 -14.50
N TYR A 179 1.91 -10.75 -13.92
CA TYR A 179 2.92 -11.57 -14.59
C TYR A 179 3.06 -12.91 -13.84
N PRO A 180 2.06 -13.80 -13.95
CA PRO A 180 1.95 -15.00 -13.11
C PRO A 180 3.02 -16.07 -13.41
N ASP A 181 3.64 -16.02 -14.58
CA ASP A 181 4.63 -16.99 -15.06
C ASP A 181 6.10 -16.56 -14.83
N TYR A 182 6.33 -15.47 -14.09
CA TYR A 182 7.67 -15.06 -13.67
C TYR A 182 8.45 -16.23 -13.03
N PRO A 183 9.74 -16.43 -13.39
CA PRO A 183 10.60 -15.57 -14.20
C PRO A 183 10.62 -15.90 -15.71
N ASN A 184 9.68 -16.70 -16.22
CA ASN A 184 9.71 -17.17 -17.61
C ASN A 184 9.23 -16.08 -18.58
N PRO A 185 9.93 -15.82 -19.71
CA PRO A 185 9.52 -14.79 -20.65
C PRO A 185 8.12 -15.02 -21.25
N SER A 186 7.32 -13.97 -21.31
CA SER A 186 6.00 -13.90 -21.97
C SER A 186 5.66 -12.48 -22.40
N GLU A 187 4.53 -12.26 -23.08
CA GLU A 187 4.07 -10.89 -23.38
C GLU A 187 3.89 -10.02 -22.13
N ARG A 188 3.55 -10.65 -20.99
CA ARG A 188 3.42 -9.99 -19.67
C ARG A 188 4.75 -9.73 -18.97
N SER A 189 5.84 -10.32 -19.46
CA SER A 189 7.20 -10.08 -18.94
C SER A 189 7.80 -8.74 -19.36
N LEU A 190 7.16 -8.04 -20.31
CA LEU A 190 7.58 -6.74 -20.80
C LEU A 190 6.71 -5.61 -20.22
N GLY A 191 7.35 -4.57 -19.70
CA GLY A 191 6.68 -3.32 -19.33
C GLY A 191 6.45 -2.40 -20.53
N GLY A 192 5.85 -1.23 -20.30
CA GLY A 192 5.58 -0.23 -21.35
C GLY A 192 4.42 0.70 -21.01
N LEU A 193 3.93 1.44 -22.01
CA LEU A 193 2.66 2.15 -21.90
C LEU A 193 1.53 1.12 -21.80
N MET A 194 0.67 1.25 -20.79
CA MET A 194 -0.56 0.46 -20.76
C MET A 194 -1.52 0.98 -21.83
N GLU A 195 -2.04 0.08 -22.67
CA GLU A 195 -3.11 0.41 -23.58
C GLU A 195 -4.33 0.86 -22.77
N ARG A 196 -4.86 2.03 -23.11
CA ARG A 196 -6.09 2.55 -22.49
C ARG A 196 -7.26 1.96 -23.27
N SER A 197 -7.82 0.85 -22.78
CA SER A 197 -9.12 0.35 -23.23
C SER A 197 -10.27 1.13 -22.59
#